data_AF-A0A7J7J360-F1
#
_entry.id   AF-A0A7J7J360-F1
#
_cell.length_a   1.000
_cell.length_b   1.000
_cell.length_c   1.000
_cell.angle_alpha   90.00
_cell.angle_beta   90.00
_cell.angle_gamma   90.00
#
_symmetry.space_group_name_H-M   'P 1'
#
loop_
_entity.id
_entity.type
_entity.pdbx_description
1 polymer ?
#
loop_
_entity_poly.entity_id
_entity_poly.type
_entity_poly.pdbx_seq_one_letter_code
_entity_poly.pdbx_strand_id
1 'polypeptide(L)'
;MEGEMEIGGQEHFYMEPQVTRCVPKENGEIDVFSSTQSPKFMQDGVGKALGIPFSKTNINVKRLGGGFGGKSRKPMLSGVPAAVAANKFRVPVRCTLERKEDMVITGGRDPALIKYKVGYNKDGRIKTLDAEIYTDAGCTLDLAILIVQKAMYHLENCYNIENMRVKGWACKTNHPSNTACRALAAPHAVLVIEHILEEISAKLNIPRHVIQQLNFCREGHTTVYGQVVSNCTLERCYNQVVSDSDFVNRQQAVKQFNLIDKVHLQDVSTVTVPNSTVTAASVNTDINGGAVLNACEKLNKRLEAFKQKMPNASWEEWVTSAYVERVSLSAQGFYSTPGLVPIDWSTSKGSPYQYYVFGAAVSEVEIDCLTGHHQVLRTDVVMDAGVSINPAIDVGQIEGAFIQGYGLYCLEELQFDESGVMTTVGPATYKIPLVDNIPREFNVSLLKNSSNPGNVASSKGVGEAPLPLAVSIFMAIKSAVRSARKASGKDESFTFSSPCTPERIRMSCADQFIATA
;
A
#
# COMPACT_ATOMS: atom_id res chain seq x y z
N MET A 1 0.90 -28.30 11.97
CA MET A 1 -0.39 -27.98 11.35
C MET A 1 -0.15 -27.60 9.91
N GLU A 2 -1.02 -28.01 9.00
CA GLU A 2 -0.98 -27.68 7.57
C GLU A 2 -2.30 -27.00 7.18
N GLY A 3 -2.27 -26.23 6.11
CA GLY A 3 -3.43 -25.55 5.54
C GLY A 3 -3.06 -24.74 4.31
N GLU A 4 -4.07 -24.18 3.66
CA GLU A 4 -3.92 -23.27 2.54
C GLU A 4 -5.00 -22.20 2.56
N MET A 5 -4.73 -21.06 1.91
CA MET A 5 -5.63 -19.93 1.85
C MET A 5 -5.61 -19.28 0.47
N GLU A 6 -6.80 -19.09 -0.08
CA GLU A 6 -7.03 -18.32 -1.30
C GLU A 6 -7.43 -16.89 -0.96
N ILE A 7 -6.91 -15.96 -1.76
CA ILE A 7 -7.07 -14.52 -1.58
C ILE A 7 -7.31 -13.91 -2.95
N GLY A 8 -8.51 -13.34 -3.14
CA GLY A 8 -8.94 -12.70 -4.37
C GLY A 8 -8.08 -11.49 -4.76
N GLY A 9 -8.12 -11.16 -6.05
CA GLY A 9 -7.54 -9.92 -6.57
C GLY A 9 -8.39 -8.70 -6.22
N GLN A 10 -7.88 -7.51 -6.55
CA GLN A 10 -8.54 -6.23 -6.27
C GLN A 10 -8.23 -5.21 -7.36
N GLU A 11 -9.26 -4.58 -7.90
CA GLU A 11 -9.16 -3.46 -8.84
C GLU A 11 -8.67 -2.19 -8.13
N HIS A 12 -7.85 -1.34 -8.78
CA HIS A 12 -7.37 -0.11 -8.13
C HIS A 12 -8.47 0.92 -7.88
N PHE A 13 -9.50 0.90 -8.74
CA PHE A 13 -10.68 1.77 -8.73
C PHE A 13 -10.38 3.26 -8.48
N TYR A 14 -9.26 3.77 -9.02
CA TYR A 14 -8.95 5.20 -9.00
C TYR A 14 -10.08 5.99 -9.68
N MET A 15 -10.56 7.06 -9.07
CA MET A 15 -11.79 7.74 -9.52
C MET A 15 -11.65 8.40 -10.90
N GLU A 16 -10.45 8.84 -11.26
CA GLU A 16 -10.09 9.27 -12.63
C GLU A 16 -9.53 8.07 -13.40
N PRO A 17 -10.19 7.55 -14.47
CA PRO A 17 -9.64 6.50 -15.33
C PRO A 17 -8.30 6.86 -15.99
N GLN A 18 -7.67 5.90 -16.66
CA GLN A 18 -6.48 6.13 -17.47
C GLN A 18 -6.74 7.20 -18.53
N VAL A 19 -5.98 8.30 -18.47
CA VAL A 19 -6.10 9.44 -19.38
C VAL A 19 -4.73 9.96 -19.79
N THR A 20 -4.55 10.12 -21.10
CA THR A 20 -3.36 10.74 -21.68
C THR A 20 -3.74 11.64 -22.86
N ARG A 21 -3.13 12.82 -22.95
CA ARG A 21 -3.21 13.74 -24.09
C ARG A 21 -1.80 13.99 -24.64
N CYS A 22 -1.59 13.64 -25.90
CA CYS A 22 -0.35 13.84 -26.63
C CYS A 22 -0.48 15.03 -27.59
N VAL A 23 0.47 15.95 -27.56
CA VAL A 23 0.50 17.17 -28.37
C VAL A 23 1.82 17.18 -29.15
N PRO A 24 1.80 16.91 -30.47
CA PRO A 24 3.00 16.97 -31.29
C PRO A 24 3.47 18.43 -31.42
N LYS A 25 4.77 18.61 -31.59
CA LYS A 25 5.45 19.91 -31.69
C LYS A 25 6.32 19.95 -32.95
N GLU A 26 6.98 21.08 -33.15
CA GLU A 26 8.00 21.25 -34.18
C GLU A 26 9.17 20.26 -33.98
N ASN A 27 10.00 20.09 -35.00
CA ASN A 27 11.22 19.27 -34.97
C ASN A 27 11.04 17.80 -34.53
N GLY A 28 9.80 17.28 -34.52
CA GLY A 28 9.49 15.91 -34.07
C GLY A 28 9.44 15.75 -32.55
N GLU A 29 9.29 16.83 -31.80
CA GLU A 29 9.05 16.82 -30.35
C GLU A 29 7.58 16.49 -30.02
N ILE A 30 7.33 16.03 -28.79
CA ILE A 30 6.00 15.72 -28.29
C ILE A 30 5.86 16.03 -26.80
N ASP A 31 4.82 16.79 -26.44
CA ASP A 31 4.38 16.97 -25.05
C ASP A 31 3.27 15.95 -24.74
N VAL A 32 3.43 15.20 -23.65
CA VAL A 32 2.48 14.19 -23.19
C VAL A 32 2.00 14.56 -21.80
N PHE A 33 0.70 14.87 -21.68
CA PHE A 33 0.02 15.14 -20.43
C PHE A 33 -0.70 13.87 -19.99
N SER A 34 -0.23 13.19 -18.94
CA SER A 34 -0.72 11.86 -18.57
C SER A 34 -0.98 11.74 -17.08
N SER A 35 -2.04 11.02 -16.71
CA SER A 35 -2.28 10.59 -15.33
C SER A 35 -1.37 9.38 -15.00
N THR A 36 -0.12 9.64 -14.62
CA THR A 36 0.90 8.60 -14.35
C THR A 36 1.72 8.86 -13.09
N GLN A 37 1.95 7.80 -12.30
CA GLN A 37 2.87 7.77 -11.16
C GLN A 37 4.34 7.68 -11.60
N SER A 38 4.61 7.38 -12.88
CA SER A 38 5.96 7.39 -13.44
C SER A 38 6.01 8.14 -14.78
N PRO A 39 6.36 9.45 -14.76
CA PRO A 39 6.67 10.19 -15.97
C PRO A 39 7.81 9.53 -16.77
N LYS A 40 8.83 9.01 -16.08
CA LYS A 40 9.98 8.35 -16.70
C LYS A 40 9.61 7.08 -17.47
N PHE A 41 8.78 6.18 -16.93
CA PHE A 41 8.37 4.99 -17.69
C PHE A 41 7.49 5.34 -18.89
N MET A 42 6.63 6.36 -18.78
CA MET A 42 5.89 6.88 -19.94
C MET A 42 6.83 7.44 -21.00
N GLN A 43 7.88 8.18 -20.61
CA GLN A 43 8.90 8.72 -21.51
C GLN A 43 9.65 7.62 -22.26
N ASP A 44 10.07 6.58 -21.53
CA ASP A 44 10.69 5.38 -22.12
C ASP A 44 9.77 4.73 -23.17
N GLY A 45 8.49 4.53 -22.83
CA GLY A 45 7.51 3.87 -23.69
C GLY A 45 7.21 4.67 -24.96
N VAL A 46 6.90 5.97 -24.82
CA VAL A 46 6.60 6.86 -25.95
C VAL A 46 7.83 7.05 -26.84
N GLY A 47 9.00 7.37 -26.28
CA GLY A 47 10.23 7.60 -27.04
C GLY A 47 10.62 6.38 -27.88
N LYS A 48 10.56 5.18 -27.29
CA LYS A 48 10.83 3.91 -28.00
C LYS A 48 9.81 3.62 -29.10
N ALA A 49 8.52 3.79 -28.82
CA ALA A 49 7.46 3.50 -29.80
C ALA A 49 7.46 4.48 -31.00
N LEU A 50 7.90 5.72 -30.79
CA LEU A 50 8.03 6.72 -31.85
C LEU A 50 9.40 6.71 -32.54
N GLY A 51 10.40 6.01 -32.00
CA GLY A 51 11.78 6.03 -32.49
C GLY A 51 12.49 7.39 -32.30
N ILE A 52 12.08 8.19 -31.30
CA ILE A 52 12.64 9.53 -31.04
C ILE A 52 13.44 9.56 -29.73
N PRO A 53 14.46 10.44 -29.61
CA PRO A 53 15.20 10.62 -28.37
C PRO A 53 14.31 11.05 -27.20
N PHE A 54 14.67 10.64 -25.98
CA PHE A 54 13.94 11.07 -24.77
C PHE A 54 13.97 12.60 -24.57
N SER A 55 15.01 13.28 -25.06
CA SER A 55 15.08 14.76 -25.10
C SER A 55 14.03 15.43 -25.98
N LYS A 56 13.30 14.66 -26.81
CA LYS A 56 12.15 15.11 -27.61
C LYS A 56 10.80 14.64 -27.07
N THR A 57 10.79 13.95 -25.93
CA THR A 57 9.59 13.34 -25.34
C THR A 57 9.38 13.92 -23.94
N ASN A 58 8.51 14.91 -23.80
CA ASN A 58 8.26 15.59 -22.54
C ASN A 58 7.02 15.01 -21.85
N ILE A 59 7.16 14.48 -20.64
CA ILE A 59 6.01 13.98 -19.87
C ILE A 59 5.70 14.95 -18.74
N ASN A 60 4.45 15.42 -18.70
CA ASN A 60 3.95 16.44 -17.79
C ASN A 60 2.78 15.88 -16.96
N VAL A 61 2.87 16.02 -15.63
CA VAL A 61 1.91 15.47 -14.67
C VAL A 61 1.61 16.53 -13.60
N LYS A 62 0.38 17.06 -13.60
CA LYS A 62 -0.06 18.06 -12.60
C LYS A 62 -0.60 17.43 -11.32
N ARG A 63 -1.45 16.41 -11.46
CA ARG A 63 -2.06 15.61 -10.38
C ARG A 63 -2.63 14.33 -10.97
N LEU A 64 -3.02 13.40 -10.09
CA LEU A 64 -3.77 12.19 -10.43
C LEU A 64 -5.04 12.13 -9.58
N GLY A 65 -6.17 11.72 -10.15
CA GLY A 65 -7.41 11.40 -9.41
C GLY A 65 -7.38 10.00 -8.81
N GLY A 66 -6.37 9.72 -7.97
CA GLY A 66 -6.03 8.38 -7.51
C GLY A 66 -5.13 7.61 -8.48
N GLY A 67 -4.45 6.57 -7.99
CA GLY A 67 -3.55 5.75 -8.82
C GLY A 67 -3.14 4.42 -8.18
N PHE A 68 -2.82 4.40 -6.89
CA PHE A 68 -2.65 3.20 -6.05
C PHE A 68 -1.71 2.10 -6.58
N GLY A 69 -0.80 2.43 -7.51
CA GLY A 69 0.11 1.51 -8.17
C GLY A 69 -0.31 1.17 -9.61
N GLY A 70 -1.61 1.11 -9.90
CA GLY A 70 -2.15 0.86 -11.26
C GLY A 70 -1.74 1.92 -12.27
N LYS A 71 -1.46 3.15 -11.83
CA LYS A 71 -0.89 4.21 -12.67
C LYS A 71 0.65 4.24 -12.71
N SER A 72 1.33 3.16 -12.34
CA SER A 72 2.79 3.01 -12.46
C SER A 72 3.24 2.69 -13.89
N ARG A 73 2.76 1.58 -14.46
CA ARG A 73 3.12 1.10 -15.82
C ARG A 73 1.96 1.14 -16.81
N LYS A 74 0.73 0.83 -16.35
CA LYS A 74 -0.46 0.74 -17.20
C LYS A 74 -0.86 2.02 -17.96
N PRO A 75 -0.51 3.27 -17.54
CA PRO A 75 -0.78 4.44 -18.36
C PRO A 75 -0.16 4.38 -19.76
N MET A 76 0.91 3.58 -19.97
CA MET A 76 1.46 3.34 -21.31
C MET A 76 0.45 2.71 -22.28
N LEU A 77 -0.53 1.94 -21.79
CA LEU A 77 -1.54 1.26 -22.62
C LEU A 77 -2.48 2.24 -23.32
N SER A 78 -2.76 3.40 -22.73
CA SER A 78 -3.49 4.51 -23.37
C SER A 78 -2.54 5.56 -23.98
N GLY A 79 -1.43 5.86 -23.31
CA GLY A 79 -0.50 6.92 -23.70
C GLY A 79 0.34 6.63 -24.94
N VAL A 80 0.83 5.39 -25.11
CA VAL A 80 1.66 5.02 -26.28
C VAL A 80 0.83 5.01 -27.57
N PRO A 81 -0.37 4.38 -27.64
CA PRO A 81 -1.23 4.49 -28.83
C PRO A 81 -1.62 5.94 -29.16
N ALA A 82 -1.95 6.75 -28.14
CA ALA A 82 -2.25 8.17 -28.32
C ALA A 82 -1.05 8.96 -28.89
N ALA A 83 0.17 8.66 -28.44
CA ALA A 83 1.39 9.28 -28.95
C ALA A 83 1.70 8.86 -30.40
N VAL A 84 1.52 7.58 -30.74
CA VAL A 84 1.67 7.07 -32.11
C VAL A 84 0.68 7.74 -33.06
N ALA A 85 -0.59 7.86 -32.67
CA ALA A 85 -1.61 8.57 -33.44
C ALA A 85 -1.26 10.06 -33.60
N ALA A 86 -0.88 10.75 -32.51
CA ALA A 86 -0.50 12.16 -32.53
C ALA A 86 0.70 12.43 -33.45
N ASN A 87 1.74 11.58 -33.40
CA ASN A 87 2.92 11.71 -34.26
C ASN A 87 2.59 11.41 -35.73
N LYS A 88 1.75 10.39 -36.01
CA LYS A 88 1.36 10.01 -37.37
C LYS A 88 0.51 11.09 -38.06
N PHE A 89 -0.50 11.61 -37.37
CA PHE A 89 -1.47 12.56 -37.94
C PHE A 89 -1.12 14.03 -37.70
N ARG A 90 -0.05 14.32 -36.93
CA ARG A 90 0.41 15.68 -36.59
C ARG A 90 -0.65 16.57 -35.94
N VAL A 91 -1.59 15.95 -35.22
CA VAL A 91 -2.64 16.64 -34.44
C VAL A 91 -2.58 16.23 -32.96
N PRO A 92 -3.07 17.07 -32.03
CA PRO A 92 -3.25 16.66 -30.65
C PRO A 92 -4.24 15.49 -30.53
N VAL A 93 -3.88 14.44 -29.81
CA VAL A 93 -4.74 13.27 -29.56
C VAL A 93 -4.94 13.10 -28.06
N ARG A 94 -6.17 12.77 -27.63
CA ARG A 94 -6.48 12.35 -26.27
C ARG A 94 -7.02 10.92 -26.31
N CYS A 95 -6.54 10.07 -25.41
CA CYS A 95 -7.15 8.80 -25.06
C CYS A 95 -7.59 8.88 -23.59
N THR A 96 -8.83 8.50 -23.33
CA THR A 96 -9.43 8.36 -22.00
C THR A 96 -10.21 7.05 -22.03
N LEU A 97 -9.93 6.12 -21.12
CA LEU A 97 -10.68 4.88 -21.03
C LEU A 97 -12.01 5.10 -20.28
N GLU A 98 -13.08 4.46 -20.73
CA GLU A 98 -14.28 4.28 -19.91
C GLU A 98 -14.00 3.31 -18.76
N ARG A 99 -14.77 3.38 -17.65
CA ARG A 99 -14.54 2.53 -16.47
C ARG A 99 -14.46 1.03 -16.80
N LYS A 100 -15.33 0.55 -17.70
CA LYS A 100 -15.35 -0.85 -18.13
C LYS A 100 -14.07 -1.24 -18.87
N GLU A 101 -13.61 -0.38 -19.79
CA GLU A 101 -12.38 -0.60 -20.54
C GLU A 101 -11.17 -0.57 -19.62
N ASP A 102 -11.13 0.39 -18.69
CA ASP A 102 -10.09 0.58 -17.70
C ASP A 102 -9.83 -0.73 -16.92
N MET A 103 -10.84 -1.22 -16.20
CA MET A 103 -10.73 -2.43 -15.37
C MET A 103 -10.30 -3.67 -16.18
N VAL A 104 -10.84 -3.84 -17.40
CA VAL A 104 -10.50 -5.00 -18.26
C VAL A 104 -9.08 -4.91 -18.82
N ILE A 105 -8.55 -3.70 -19.06
CA ILE A 105 -7.25 -3.48 -19.70
C ILE A 105 -6.11 -3.40 -18.67
N THR A 106 -6.33 -2.78 -17.52
CA THR A 106 -5.22 -2.43 -16.60
C THR A 106 -4.82 -3.56 -15.65
N GLY A 107 -5.72 -4.50 -15.37
CA GLY A 107 -5.51 -5.50 -14.32
C GLY A 107 -5.41 -4.87 -12.92
N GLY A 108 -5.30 -5.71 -11.90
CA GLY A 108 -5.39 -5.29 -10.51
C GLY A 108 -4.22 -5.76 -9.65
N ARG A 109 -4.51 -5.94 -8.36
CA ARG A 109 -3.76 -6.75 -7.41
C ARG A 109 -3.87 -8.22 -7.80
N ASP A 110 -2.73 -8.90 -7.89
CA ASP A 110 -2.60 -10.32 -8.18
C ASP A 110 -3.36 -11.18 -7.14
N PRO A 111 -4.34 -12.02 -7.55
CA PRO A 111 -4.87 -13.08 -6.69
C PRO A 111 -3.74 -14.00 -6.19
N ALA A 112 -3.89 -14.57 -5.00
CA ALA A 112 -2.88 -15.42 -4.37
C ALA A 112 -3.44 -16.70 -3.75
N LEU A 113 -2.71 -17.80 -3.90
CA LEU A 113 -2.85 -19.04 -3.14
C LEU A 113 -1.58 -19.23 -2.30
N ILE A 114 -1.73 -19.37 -0.98
CA ILE A 114 -0.62 -19.59 -0.07
C ILE A 114 -0.87 -20.88 0.71
N LYS A 115 0.04 -21.85 0.53
CA LYS A 115 0.05 -23.11 1.28
C LYS A 115 1.07 -23.02 2.40
N TYR A 116 0.76 -23.55 3.58
CA TYR A 116 1.62 -23.46 4.76
C TYR A 116 1.66 -24.73 5.60
N LYS A 117 2.80 -24.93 6.26
CA LYS A 117 3.03 -25.91 7.30
C LYS A 117 3.73 -25.22 8.48
N VAL A 118 3.04 -25.16 9.61
CA VAL A 118 3.50 -24.48 10.83
C VAL A 118 3.71 -25.49 11.97
N GLY A 119 4.85 -25.39 12.64
CA GLY A 119 5.17 -26.08 13.88
C GLY A 119 5.18 -25.11 15.05
N TYR A 120 4.48 -25.45 16.12
CA TYR A 120 4.32 -24.61 17.31
C TYR A 120 4.30 -25.46 18.58
N ASN A 121 4.69 -24.83 19.69
CA ASN A 121 4.70 -25.41 21.03
C ASN A 121 3.30 -25.37 21.67
N LYS A 122 3.11 -26.12 22.78
CA LYS A 122 1.84 -26.14 23.54
C LYS A 122 1.47 -24.80 24.20
N ASP A 123 2.40 -23.85 24.29
CA ASP A 123 2.16 -22.46 24.75
C ASP A 123 1.68 -21.53 23.62
N GLY A 124 1.68 -21.99 22.36
CA GLY A 124 1.38 -21.19 21.18
C GLY A 124 2.60 -20.55 20.51
N ARG A 125 3.82 -20.77 21.01
CA ARG A 125 5.03 -20.24 20.36
C ARG A 125 5.28 -20.94 19.03
N ILE A 126 5.34 -20.19 17.94
CA ILE A 126 5.72 -20.67 16.62
C ILE A 126 7.23 -20.97 16.62
N LYS A 127 7.60 -22.12 16.05
CA LYS A 127 8.99 -22.61 15.95
C LYS A 127 9.44 -22.82 14.51
N THR A 128 8.54 -23.28 13.65
CA THR A 128 8.80 -23.48 12.22
C THR A 128 7.64 -22.95 11.37
N LEU A 129 7.96 -22.33 10.24
CA LEU A 129 7.01 -22.03 9.17
C LEU A 129 7.62 -22.39 7.82
N ASP A 130 6.95 -23.27 7.09
CA ASP A 130 7.30 -23.65 5.72
C ASP A 130 6.12 -23.27 4.81
N ALA A 131 6.34 -22.45 3.79
CA ALA A 131 5.27 -21.87 2.99
C ALA A 131 5.59 -21.78 1.50
N GLU A 132 4.56 -21.93 0.68
CA GLU A 132 4.59 -21.86 -0.79
C GLU A 132 3.55 -20.84 -1.25
N ILE A 133 4.02 -19.79 -1.93
CA ILE A 133 3.21 -18.65 -2.39
C ILE A 133 3.08 -18.70 -3.91
N TYR A 134 1.86 -18.70 -4.42
CA TYR A 134 1.53 -18.64 -5.84
C TYR A 134 0.70 -17.39 -6.09
N THR A 135 1.11 -16.50 -7.00
CA THR A 135 0.32 -15.33 -7.40
C THR A 135 0.00 -15.36 -8.88
N ASP A 136 -1.23 -15.01 -9.27
CA ASP A 136 -1.62 -14.88 -10.68
C ASP A 136 -1.11 -13.54 -11.26
N ALA A 137 -0.06 -13.62 -12.08
CA ALA A 137 0.54 -12.48 -12.76
C ALA A 137 -0.26 -11.99 -13.98
N GLY A 138 -1.25 -12.75 -14.43
CA GLY A 138 -1.89 -12.57 -15.73
C GLY A 138 -0.98 -12.91 -16.91
N CYS A 139 -1.27 -12.30 -18.06
CA CYS A 139 -0.63 -12.65 -19.34
C CYS A 139 0.80 -12.10 -19.54
N THR A 140 1.26 -11.15 -18.72
CA THR A 140 2.64 -10.58 -18.78
C THR A 140 3.27 -10.44 -17.39
N LEU A 141 4.60 -10.35 -17.33
CA LEU A 141 5.34 -10.35 -16.07
C LEU A 141 5.18 -9.06 -15.23
N ASP A 142 4.92 -7.91 -15.86
CA ASP A 142 4.81 -6.56 -15.26
C ASP A 142 5.74 -6.29 -14.05
N LEU A 143 5.25 -6.49 -12.82
CA LEU A 143 5.97 -6.40 -11.55
C LEU A 143 5.86 -7.69 -10.72
N ALA A 144 5.28 -8.77 -11.25
CA ALA A 144 4.89 -9.97 -10.51
C ALA A 144 6.03 -10.63 -9.71
N ILE A 145 7.27 -10.64 -10.23
CA ILE A 145 8.43 -11.15 -9.47
C ILE A 145 8.66 -10.32 -8.20
N LEU A 146 8.61 -8.99 -8.29
CA LEU A 146 8.76 -8.11 -7.13
C LEU A 146 7.59 -8.28 -6.16
N ILE A 147 6.37 -8.53 -6.67
CA ILE A 147 5.16 -8.74 -5.88
C ILE A 147 5.26 -10.05 -5.08
N VAL A 148 5.64 -11.15 -5.71
CA VAL A 148 5.91 -12.44 -5.04
C VAL A 148 7.00 -12.29 -3.98
N GLN A 149 8.12 -11.64 -4.31
CA GLN A 149 9.19 -11.36 -3.36
C GLN A 149 8.66 -10.54 -2.17
N LYS A 150 7.82 -9.53 -2.42
CA LYS A 150 7.16 -8.73 -1.38
C LYS A 150 6.27 -9.58 -0.47
N ALA A 151 5.55 -10.58 -0.98
CA ALA A 151 4.82 -11.52 -0.14
C ALA A 151 5.76 -12.37 0.73
N MET A 152 6.82 -12.93 0.13
CA MET A 152 7.71 -13.89 0.80
C MET A 152 8.30 -13.38 2.11
N TYR A 153 8.82 -12.15 2.12
CA TYR A 153 9.45 -11.57 3.31
C TYR A 153 8.53 -10.68 4.17
N HIS A 154 7.24 -10.53 3.80
CA HIS A 154 6.24 -9.98 4.72
C HIS A 154 5.41 -11.07 5.42
N LEU A 155 5.62 -12.35 5.09
CA LEU A 155 4.91 -13.48 5.71
C LEU A 155 5.27 -13.67 7.19
N GLU A 156 6.42 -13.16 7.64
CA GLU A 156 6.75 -13.07 9.07
C GLU A 156 5.95 -11.96 9.79
N ASN A 157 5.42 -10.98 9.06
CA ASN A 157 4.74 -9.78 9.57
C ASN A 157 5.48 -9.12 10.75
N CYS A 158 4.94 -9.25 11.96
CA CYS A 158 5.50 -8.70 13.19
C CYS A 158 5.91 -9.82 14.17
N TYR A 159 6.14 -11.04 13.67
CA TYR A 159 6.34 -12.26 14.45
C TYR A 159 7.75 -12.82 14.30
N ASN A 160 8.39 -13.12 15.43
CA ASN A 160 9.67 -13.79 15.51
C ASN A 160 9.51 -15.30 15.26
N ILE A 161 9.72 -15.73 14.02
CA ILE A 161 9.67 -17.14 13.60
C ILE A 161 11.09 -17.67 13.46
N GLU A 162 11.51 -18.53 14.38
CA GLU A 162 12.89 -19.01 14.52
C GLU A 162 13.42 -19.76 13.28
N ASN A 163 12.58 -20.55 12.62
CA ASN A 163 12.96 -21.36 11.46
C ASN A 163 11.94 -21.18 10.34
N MET A 164 12.27 -20.38 9.33
CA MET A 164 11.33 -20.04 8.26
C MET A 164 11.86 -20.42 6.87
N ARG A 165 11.03 -21.09 6.07
CA ARG A 165 11.27 -21.38 4.66
C ARG A 165 10.09 -20.85 3.86
N VAL A 166 10.35 -20.01 2.86
CA VAL A 166 9.31 -19.54 1.93
C VAL A 166 9.79 -19.71 0.51
N LYS A 167 8.92 -20.21 -0.36
CA LYS A 167 9.10 -20.24 -1.80
C LYS A 167 7.98 -19.45 -2.46
N GLY A 168 8.25 -18.84 -3.61
CA GLY A 168 7.30 -18.00 -4.31
C GLY A 168 7.36 -18.18 -5.83
N TRP A 169 6.20 -18.21 -6.48
CA TRP A 169 6.05 -18.31 -7.92
C TRP A 169 5.06 -17.26 -8.45
N ALA A 170 5.46 -16.57 -9.52
CA ALA A 170 4.56 -15.75 -10.33
C ALA A 170 3.99 -16.64 -11.44
N CYS A 171 2.72 -17.01 -11.34
CA CYS A 171 2.05 -17.87 -12.29
C CYS A 171 1.54 -17.04 -13.47
N LYS A 172 1.99 -17.36 -14.69
CA LYS A 172 1.45 -16.77 -15.92
C LYS A 172 0.11 -17.43 -16.26
N THR A 173 -0.92 -16.62 -16.51
CA THR A 173 -2.25 -17.07 -16.93
C THR A 173 -2.69 -16.35 -18.22
N ASN A 174 -3.96 -16.50 -18.59
CA ASN A 174 -4.57 -15.79 -19.72
C ASN A 174 -5.36 -14.53 -19.29
N HIS A 175 -5.40 -14.22 -17.99
CA HIS A 175 -6.05 -13.01 -17.46
C HIS A 175 -5.29 -11.72 -17.82
N PRO A 176 -5.92 -10.53 -17.70
CA PRO A 176 -5.22 -9.25 -17.78
C PRO A 176 -4.00 -9.23 -16.86
N SER A 177 -2.89 -8.65 -17.34
CA SER A 177 -1.65 -8.63 -16.57
C SER A 177 -1.79 -7.77 -15.32
N ASN A 178 -1.70 -8.38 -14.15
CA ASN A 178 -1.76 -7.69 -12.85
C ASN A 178 -0.52 -6.81 -12.64
N THR A 179 -0.51 -6.02 -11.56
CA THR A 179 0.54 -5.03 -11.30
C THR A 179 0.55 -4.58 -9.84
N ALA A 180 1.40 -3.61 -9.53
CA ALA A 180 1.42 -2.98 -8.22
C ALA A 180 0.03 -2.46 -7.84
N CYS A 181 -0.52 -2.97 -6.74
CA CYS A 181 -1.54 -2.31 -5.96
C CYS A 181 -0.92 -1.86 -4.62
N ARG A 182 -1.63 -1.02 -3.85
CA ARG A 182 -1.15 -0.45 -2.58
C ARG A 182 -0.70 -1.59 -1.63
N ALA A 183 0.48 -1.43 -1.03
CA ALA A 183 1.18 -2.41 -0.19
C ALA A 183 1.68 -3.68 -0.92
N LEU A 184 1.58 -3.75 -2.26
CA LEU A 184 1.93 -4.91 -3.07
C LEU A 184 1.27 -6.18 -2.48
N ALA A 185 1.94 -7.33 -2.44
CA ALA A 185 1.37 -8.56 -1.86
C ALA A 185 1.64 -8.74 -0.34
N ALA A 186 2.08 -7.71 0.38
CA ALA A 186 2.14 -7.76 1.84
C ALA A 186 0.78 -8.06 2.52
N PRO A 187 -0.38 -7.56 2.04
CA PRO A 187 -1.69 -7.88 2.60
C PRO A 187 -2.01 -9.38 2.52
N HIS A 188 -1.58 -10.06 1.46
CA HIS A 188 -1.76 -11.51 1.31
C HIS A 188 -0.98 -12.27 2.38
N ALA A 189 0.28 -11.88 2.58
CA ALA A 189 1.17 -12.51 3.55
C ALA A 189 0.68 -12.29 4.99
N VAL A 190 0.25 -11.07 5.33
CA VAL A 190 -0.32 -10.72 6.64
C VAL A 190 -1.59 -11.50 6.91
N LEU A 191 -2.53 -11.60 5.96
CA LEU A 191 -3.77 -12.36 6.15
C LEU A 191 -3.51 -13.83 6.53
N VAL A 192 -2.52 -14.47 5.90
CA VAL A 192 -2.18 -15.88 6.16
C VAL A 192 -1.52 -16.09 7.52
N ILE A 193 -0.57 -15.25 7.92
CA ILE A 193 0.08 -15.43 9.24
C ILE A 193 -0.89 -15.13 10.38
N GLU A 194 -1.80 -14.17 10.20
CA GLU A 194 -2.90 -13.94 11.15
C GLU A 194 -3.90 -15.11 11.20
N HIS A 195 -4.21 -15.72 10.04
CA HIS A 195 -5.03 -16.93 9.98
C HIS A 195 -4.35 -18.10 10.71
N ILE A 196 -3.04 -18.29 10.52
CA ILE A 196 -2.25 -19.31 11.22
C ILE A 196 -2.37 -19.14 12.74
N LEU A 197 -2.26 -17.91 13.25
CA LEU A 197 -2.37 -17.61 14.68
C LEU A 197 -3.79 -17.88 15.21
N GLU A 198 -4.83 -17.58 14.43
CA GLU A 198 -6.24 -17.86 14.73
C GLU A 198 -6.57 -19.37 14.74
N GLU A 199 -5.85 -20.19 13.96
CA GLU A 199 -5.94 -21.65 13.98
C GLU A 199 -5.15 -22.28 15.14
N ILE A 200 -3.98 -21.72 15.51
CA ILE A 200 -3.25 -22.11 16.73
C ILE A 200 -4.09 -21.78 17.97
N SER A 201 -4.73 -20.61 17.99
CA SER A 201 -5.63 -20.16 19.05
C SER A 201 -6.77 -21.15 19.31
N ALA A 202 -7.49 -21.55 18.26
CA ALA A 202 -8.56 -22.55 18.38
C ALA A 202 -8.04 -23.91 18.87
N LYS A 203 -6.90 -24.39 18.36
CA LYS A 203 -6.37 -25.72 18.70
C LYS A 203 -5.78 -25.83 20.11
N LEU A 204 -5.31 -24.73 20.69
CA LEU A 204 -4.77 -24.70 22.05
C LEU A 204 -5.76 -24.16 23.08
N ASN A 205 -6.88 -23.59 22.63
CA ASN A 205 -7.81 -22.81 23.47
C ASN A 205 -7.11 -21.69 24.26
N ILE A 206 -6.13 -21.03 23.61
CA ILE A 206 -5.41 -19.86 24.14
C ILE A 206 -5.87 -18.64 23.33
N PRO A 207 -6.26 -17.51 23.94
CA PRO A 207 -6.72 -16.34 23.21
C PRO A 207 -5.68 -15.83 22.19
N ARG A 208 -6.11 -15.54 20.95
CA ARG A 208 -5.19 -15.13 19.86
C ARG A 208 -4.27 -13.98 20.25
N HIS A 209 -4.76 -12.98 20.99
CA HIS A 209 -3.95 -11.84 21.43
C HIS A 209 -2.74 -12.25 22.29
N VAL A 210 -2.88 -13.28 23.13
CA VAL A 210 -1.78 -13.85 23.94
C VAL A 210 -0.75 -14.53 23.03
N ILE A 211 -1.21 -15.27 22.02
CA ILE A 211 -0.34 -15.93 21.04
C ILE A 211 0.39 -14.91 20.17
N GLN A 212 -0.27 -13.83 19.75
CA GLN A 212 0.36 -12.71 19.03
C GLN A 212 1.50 -12.11 19.87
N GLN A 213 1.21 -11.70 21.12
CA GLN A 213 2.20 -11.14 22.05
C GLN A 213 3.37 -12.09 22.34
N LEU A 214 3.09 -13.39 22.51
CA LEU A 214 4.11 -14.43 22.75
C LEU A 214 5.13 -14.52 21.59
N ASN A 215 4.68 -14.24 20.37
CA ASN A 215 5.45 -14.36 19.14
C ASN A 215 5.95 -13.03 18.58
N PHE A 216 5.64 -11.86 19.18
CA PHE A 216 6.07 -10.57 18.63
C PHE A 216 7.59 -10.44 18.46
N CYS A 217 8.00 -9.78 17.37
CA CYS A 217 9.37 -9.31 17.18
C CYS A 217 9.72 -8.21 18.17
N ARG A 218 11.00 -8.08 18.50
CA ARG A 218 11.53 -7.09 19.46
C ARG A 218 12.69 -6.31 18.86
N GLU A 219 13.11 -5.24 19.54
CA GLU A 219 14.35 -4.52 19.21
C GLU A 219 15.52 -5.52 19.09
N GLY A 220 16.29 -5.42 18.00
CA GLY A 220 17.40 -6.33 17.73
C GLY A 220 17.01 -7.69 17.12
N HIS A 221 15.72 -7.95 16.86
CA HIS A 221 15.30 -9.14 16.10
C HIS A 221 15.84 -9.09 14.67
N THR A 222 16.26 -10.25 14.13
CA THR A 222 16.76 -10.37 12.76
C THR A 222 15.69 -11.02 11.88
N THR A 223 15.27 -10.32 10.84
CA THR A 223 14.28 -10.81 9.86
C THR A 223 14.76 -12.03 9.09
N VAL A 224 13.85 -12.75 8.41
CA VAL A 224 14.20 -13.89 7.53
C VAL A 224 15.28 -13.53 6.50
N TYR A 225 15.26 -12.29 5.99
CA TYR A 225 16.25 -11.73 5.05
C TYR A 225 17.48 -11.09 5.72
N GLY A 226 17.66 -11.26 7.04
CA GLY A 226 18.88 -10.89 7.75
C GLY A 226 19.02 -9.42 8.15
N GLN A 227 17.98 -8.60 7.97
CA GLN A 227 18.00 -7.22 8.43
C GLN A 227 17.63 -7.17 9.92
N VAL A 228 18.37 -6.39 10.71
CA VAL A 228 18.04 -6.17 12.11
C VAL A 228 16.91 -5.14 12.22
N VAL A 229 15.88 -5.46 13.00
CA VAL A 229 14.79 -4.58 13.38
C VAL A 229 15.27 -3.60 14.44
N SER A 230 15.28 -2.32 14.11
CA SER A 230 15.61 -1.22 15.02
C SER A 230 14.47 -0.21 15.15
N ASN A 231 14.43 0.52 16.27
CA ASN A 231 13.31 1.39 16.66
C ASN A 231 11.96 0.66 16.61
N CYS A 232 11.90 -0.54 17.19
CA CYS A 232 10.70 -1.38 17.27
C CYS A 232 9.65 -0.76 18.19
N THR A 233 8.63 -0.14 17.59
CA THR A 233 7.51 0.50 18.31
C THR A 233 6.28 -0.40 18.42
N LEU A 234 6.37 -1.67 17.97
CA LEU A 234 5.28 -2.65 17.94
C LEU A 234 4.51 -2.77 19.26
N GLU A 235 5.18 -3.12 20.37
CA GLU A 235 4.54 -3.28 21.67
C GLU A 235 3.89 -1.96 22.15
N ARG A 236 4.41 -0.79 21.74
CA ARG A 236 3.84 0.51 22.07
C ARG A 236 2.56 0.80 21.28
N CYS A 237 2.56 0.57 19.96
CA CYS A 237 1.35 0.67 19.14
C CYS A 237 0.26 -0.31 19.63
N TYR A 238 0.66 -1.54 19.94
CA TYR A 238 -0.23 -2.58 20.44
C TYR A 238 -0.86 -2.22 21.79
N ASN A 239 -0.04 -1.87 22.79
CA ASN A 239 -0.55 -1.52 24.12
C ASN A 239 -1.39 -0.24 24.08
N GLN A 240 -1.02 0.74 23.24
CA GLN A 240 -1.85 1.93 23.05
C GLN A 240 -3.17 1.56 22.36
N VAL A 241 -3.21 0.74 21.29
CA VAL A 241 -4.51 0.45 20.66
C VAL A 241 -5.43 -0.34 21.59
N VAL A 242 -4.90 -1.26 22.40
CA VAL A 242 -5.67 -1.97 23.44
C VAL A 242 -6.22 -1.01 24.50
N SER A 243 -5.49 0.08 24.80
CA SER A 243 -5.91 1.10 25.76
C SER A 243 -6.81 2.21 25.18
N ASP A 244 -6.65 2.57 23.90
CA ASP A 244 -7.43 3.61 23.20
C ASP A 244 -8.76 3.04 22.67
N SER A 245 -8.71 1.80 22.15
CA SER A 245 -9.90 0.96 21.97
C SER A 245 -10.49 0.52 23.31
N ASP A 246 -9.79 0.80 24.42
CA ASP A 246 -10.06 0.39 25.80
C ASP A 246 -10.89 -0.89 25.81
N PHE A 247 -10.21 -1.94 25.37
CA PHE A 247 -10.65 -3.32 25.23
C PHE A 247 -11.25 -3.92 26.53
N VAL A 248 -11.32 -3.12 27.60
CA VAL A 248 -11.89 -3.43 28.90
C VAL A 248 -13.00 -2.43 29.34
N ASN A 249 -13.02 -1.11 29.02
CA ASN A 249 -14.01 -0.11 29.55
C ASN A 249 -14.31 1.27 28.81
N ARG A 250 -13.80 1.56 27.59
CA ARG A 250 -13.87 2.82 26.74
C ARG A 250 -14.35 4.22 27.19
N GLN A 251 -13.45 5.23 27.07
CA GLN A 251 -13.55 6.56 26.34
C GLN A 251 -12.29 7.47 26.54
N GLN A 252 -11.88 8.48 25.74
CA GLN A 252 -12.04 8.88 24.31
C GLN A 252 -10.91 9.90 23.85
N ALA A 253 -11.09 10.77 22.83
CA ALA A 253 -10.02 11.36 21.97
C ALA A 253 -9.88 12.92 21.87
N VAL A 254 -8.86 13.44 21.12
CA VAL A 254 -8.58 14.90 20.85
C VAL A 254 -7.99 15.19 19.42
N LYS A 255 -8.19 16.43 18.90
CA LYS A 255 -7.92 16.99 17.53
C LYS A 255 -6.55 17.68 17.28
N GLN A 256 -6.30 18.13 16.03
CA GLN A 256 -5.08 18.83 15.56
C GLN A 256 -5.33 20.00 14.54
N PHE A 257 -4.28 20.71 14.10
CA PHE A 257 -4.31 21.99 13.34
C PHE A 257 -3.28 22.05 12.17
N ASN A 258 -3.37 23.06 11.28
CA ASN A 258 -2.61 23.20 10.01
C ASN A 258 -2.27 24.68 9.67
N LEU A 259 -1.28 24.96 8.79
CA LEU A 259 -1.08 26.27 8.09
C LEU A 259 0.00 26.20 6.97
N ILE A 260 -0.30 26.64 5.73
CA ILE A 260 0.66 26.88 4.61
C ILE A 260 0.13 27.98 3.66
N ASP A 261 0.67 29.21 3.73
CA ASP A 261 0.18 30.35 2.90
C ASP A 261 1.21 30.91 1.87
N LYS A 262 2.46 30.42 1.86
CA LYS A 262 3.54 30.97 1.00
C LYS A 262 4.17 29.97 0.02
N VAL A 263 3.57 28.80 -0.20
CA VAL A 263 4.11 27.74 -1.07
C VAL A 263 3.28 27.63 -2.36
N HIS A 264 3.92 27.85 -3.51
CA HIS A 264 3.31 27.59 -4.82
C HIS A 264 3.80 26.24 -5.36
N LEU A 265 2.86 25.39 -5.78
CA LEU A 265 3.15 24.06 -6.34
C LEU A 265 3.17 24.12 -7.87
N GLN A 266 4.29 23.74 -8.47
CA GLN A 266 4.46 23.61 -9.92
C GLN A 266 4.24 22.14 -10.37
N ASP A 267 3.83 21.96 -11.63
CA ASP A 267 3.59 20.64 -12.23
C ASP A 267 4.89 19.81 -12.30
N VAL A 268 4.79 18.49 -12.10
CA VAL A 268 5.92 17.57 -12.24
C VAL A 268 6.18 17.33 -13.72
N SER A 269 7.41 17.58 -14.17
CA SER A 269 7.81 17.41 -15.57
C SER A 269 9.17 16.73 -15.69
N THR A 270 9.33 15.88 -16.69
CA THR A 270 10.66 15.33 -17.05
C THR A 270 11.63 16.40 -17.54
N VAL A 271 11.14 17.60 -17.88
CA VAL A 271 11.94 18.78 -18.24
C VAL A 271 12.55 19.46 -17.01
N THR A 272 11.86 19.46 -15.87
CA THR A 272 12.32 20.11 -14.64
C THR A 272 13.09 19.17 -13.71
N VAL A 273 12.66 17.90 -13.62
CA VAL A 273 13.34 16.85 -12.85
C VAL A 273 13.49 15.59 -13.72
N PRO A 274 14.61 15.43 -14.45
CA PRO A 274 14.86 14.24 -15.25
C PRO A 274 15.12 13.01 -14.36
N ASN A 275 14.86 11.82 -14.90
CA ASN A 275 15.14 10.54 -14.25
C ASN A 275 14.50 10.33 -12.86
N SER A 276 13.38 11.01 -12.58
CA SER A 276 12.58 10.78 -11.36
C SER A 276 12.13 9.31 -11.25
N THR A 277 12.24 8.76 -10.04
CA THR A 277 11.69 7.44 -9.74
C THR A 277 10.16 7.46 -9.70
N VAL A 278 9.55 6.29 -9.70
CA VAL A 278 8.09 6.14 -9.58
C VAL A 278 7.59 6.62 -8.22
N THR A 279 6.41 7.26 -8.20
CA THR A 279 5.70 7.60 -6.97
C THR A 279 5.04 6.35 -6.37
N ALA A 280 5.74 5.62 -5.50
CA ALA A 280 5.34 4.35 -4.91
C ALA A 280 6.19 3.98 -3.66
N ALA A 281 5.95 2.80 -3.07
CA ALA A 281 6.72 2.22 -1.97
C ALA A 281 6.78 3.09 -0.68
N SER A 282 5.80 3.98 -0.48
CA SER A 282 5.63 4.87 0.67
C SER A 282 6.78 5.85 1.00
N VAL A 283 7.88 5.84 0.24
CA VAL A 283 9.09 6.66 0.49
C VAL A 283 9.09 8.04 -0.20
N ASN A 284 7.99 8.43 -0.86
CA ASN A 284 7.99 9.64 -1.69
C ASN A 284 8.26 10.94 -0.92
N THR A 285 7.71 11.08 0.28
CA THR A 285 7.98 12.23 1.15
C THR A 285 9.44 12.25 1.59
N ASP A 286 10.02 11.08 1.88
CA ASP A 286 11.41 10.93 2.30
C ASP A 286 12.38 11.37 1.19
N ILE A 287 12.25 10.78 -0.01
CA ILE A 287 13.20 11.00 -1.10
C ILE A 287 13.07 12.41 -1.71
N ASN A 288 11.83 12.89 -1.90
CA ASN A 288 11.61 14.22 -2.47
C ASN A 288 11.81 15.31 -1.41
N GLY A 289 11.43 15.07 -0.16
CA GLY A 289 11.69 15.97 0.96
C GLY A 289 13.18 16.12 1.24
N GLY A 290 13.96 15.03 1.16
CA GLY A 290 15.42 15.07 1.27
C GLY A 290 16.07 15.85 0.13
N ALA A 291 15.59 15.68 -1.11
CA ALA A 291 16.06 16.45 -2.26
C ALA A 291 15.70 17.95 -2.13
N VAL A 292 14.48 18.27 -1.73
CA VAL A 292 14.03 19.66 -1.48
C VAL A 292 14.86 20.30 -0.38
N LEU A 293 15.05 19.62 0.76
CA LEU A 293 15.90 20.09 1.86
C LEU A 293 17.32 20.42 1.34
N ASN A 294 17.91 19.51 0.57
CA ASN A 294 19.24 19.72 -0.01
C ASN A 294 19.31 20.92 -0.98
N ALA A 295 18.24 21.21 -1.73
CA ALA A 295 18.15 22.43 -2.55
C ALA A 295 18.04 23.69 -1.67
N CYS A 296 17.18 23.66 -0.64
CA CYS A 296 16.99 24.75 0.31
C CYS A 296 18.26 25.07 1.11
N GLU A 297 19.03 24.05 1.54
CA GLU A 297 20.32 24.22 2.20
C GLU A 297 21.34 24.93 1.29
N LYS A 298 21.43 24.51 0.02
CA LYS A 298 22.30 25.15 -0.98
C LYS A 298 21.95 26.62 -1.20
N LEU A 299 20.66 26.96 -1.24
CA LEU A 299 20.22 28.35 -1.38
C LEU A 299 20.44 29.15 -0.09
N ASN A 300 20.10 28.60 1.08
CA ASN A 300 20.33 29.25 2.37
C ASN A 300 21.82 29.57 2.58
N LYS A 301 22.73 28.64 2.26
CA LYS A 301 24.18 28.85 2.33
C LYS A 301 24.67 29.98 1.42
N ARG A 302 24.02 30.22 0.28
CA ARG A 302 24.32 31.37 -0.61
C ARG A 302 23.76 32.69 -0.07
N LEU A 303 22.63 32.64 0.65
CA LEU A 303 21.99 33.79 1.27
C LEU A 303 22.57 34.16 2.64
N GLU A 304 23.38 33.29 3.24
CA GLU A 304 23.98 33.43 4.58
C GLU A 304 24.63 34.80 4.82
N ALA A 305 25.46 35.27 3.88
CA ALA A 305 26.13 36.57 3.98
C ALA A 305 25.15 37.76 3.98
N PHE A 306 24.03 37.65 3.28
CA PHE A 306 22.99 38.69 3.23
C PHE A 306 22.19 38.74 4.52
N LYS A 307 21.87 37.57 5.11
CA LYS A 307 21.23 37.48 6.43
C LYS A 307 22.12 38.06 7.53
N GLN A 308 23.42 37.80 7.48
CA GLN A 308 24.38 38.35 8.45
C GLN A 308 24.59 39.86 8.28
N LYS A 309 24.63 40.37 7.04
CA LYS A 309 24.77 41.79 6.71
C LYS A 309 23.48 42.60 6.99
N MET A 310 22.31 41.96 6.90
CA MET A 310 21.00 42.60 7.00
C MET A 310 20.03 41.74 7.84
N PRO A 311 20.28 41.55 9.15
CA PRO A 311 19.55 40.59 9.99
C PRO A 311 18.06 40.91 10.18
N ASN A 312 17.66 42.18 10.02
CA ASN A 312 16.29 42.64 10.18
C ASN A 312 15.53 42.81 8.86
N ALA A 313 16.16 42.51 7.71
CA ALA A 313 15.54 42.64 6.40
C ALA A 313 14.61 41.45 6.10
N SER A 314 13.65 41.68 5.21
CA SER A 314 12.72 40.67 4.70
C SER A 314 13.39 39.64 3.79
N TRP A 315 12.70 38.53 3.55
CA TRP A 315 13.14 37.51 2.59
C TRP A 315 13.28 38.10 1.19
N GLU A 316 12.32 38.94 0.80
CA GLU A 316 12.27 39.65 -0.47
C GLU A 316 13.47 40.59 -0.65
N GLU A 317 13.89 41.29 0.41
CA GLU A 317 15.12 42.11 0.41
C GLU A 317 16.39 41.26 0.30
N TRP A 318 16.54 40.18 1.08
CA TRP A 318 17.70 39.28 0.95
C TRP A 318 17.83 38.71 -0.47
N VAL A 319 16.73 38.26 -1.06
CA VAL A 319 16.68 37.73 -2.43
C VAL A 319 17.03 38.82 -3.46
N THR A 320 16.51 40.04 -3.28
CA THR A 320 16.78 41.18 -4.18
C THR A 320 18.25 41.58 -4.12
N SER A 321 18.85 41.67 -2.92
CA SER A 321 20.28 41.96 -2.77
C SER A 321 21.16 40.86 -3.35
N ALA A 322 20.80 39.58 -3.14
CA ALA A 322 21.53 38.46 -3.72
C ALA A 322 21.50 38.47 -5.26
N TYR A 323 20.37 38.82 -5.86
CA TYR A 323 20.26 39.02 -7.31
C TYR A 323 21.16 40.16 -7.81
N VAL A 324 21.15 41.32 -7.14
CA VAL A 324 22.00 42.48 -7.50
C VAL A 324 23.49 42.15 -7.36
N GLU A 325 23.88 41.43 -6.30
CA GLU A 325 25.25 40.94 -6.09
C GLU A 325 25.58 39.67 -6.93
N ARG A 326 24.73 39.31 -7.91
CA ARG A 326 24.92 38.23 -8.91
C ARG A 326 25.05 36.83 -8.33
N VAL A 327 24.50 36.59 -7.15
CA VAL A 327 24.46 35.29 -6.50
C VAL A 327 23.34 34.44 -7.11
N SER A 328 23.66 33.21 -7.55
CA SER A 328 22.68 32.34 -8.19
C SER A 328 21.59 31.89 -7.20
N LEU A 329 20.34 32.18 -7.54
CA LEU A 329 19.13 31.80 -6.80
C LEU A 329 18.49 30.50 -7.31
N SER A 330 19.17 29.76 -8.21
CA SER A 330 18.73 28.45 -8.68
C SER A 330 19.64 27.34 -8.15
N ALA A 331 19.06 26.30 -7.56
CA ALA A 331 19.79 25.13 -7.06
C ALA A 331 19.01 23.85 -7.32
N GLN A 332 19.72 22.82 -7.79
CA GLN A 332 19.19 21.46 -7.86
C GLN A 332 19.48 20.71 -6.55
N GLY A 333 18.47 20.03 -6.04
CA GLY A 333 18.56 19.10 -4.92
C GLY A 333 18.68 17.66 -5.42
N PHE A 334 19.34 16.81 -4.63
CA PHE A 334 19.38 15.37 -4.88
C PHE A 334 19.41 14.64 -3.54
N TYR A 335 18.76 13.48 -3.48
CA TYR A 335 18.78 12.58 -2.33
C TYR A 335 18.79 11.14 -2.81
N SER A 336 19.57 10.32 -2.11
CA SER A 336 19.62 8.87 -2.27
C SER A 336 19.62 8.25 -0.88
N THR A 337 18.67 7.34 -0.61
CA THR A 337 18.57 6.67 0.68
C THR A 337 19.87 5.91 0.98
N PRO A 338 20.58 6.22 2.08
CA PRO A 338 21.83 5.58 2.42
C PRO A 338 21.63 4.16 2.98
N GLY A 339 22.64 3.31 2.85
CA GLY A 339 22.71 2.02 3.56
C GLY A 339 21.81 0.89 3.05
N LEU A 340 21.03 1.10 1.97
CA LEU A 340 20.20 0.04 1.40
C LEU A 340 21.06 -1.02 0.68
N VAL A 341 20.85 -2.28 1.03
CA VAL A 341 21.48 -3.43 0.38
C VAL A 341 20.35 -4.34 -0.14
N PRO A 342 20.21 -4.53 -1.48
CA PRO A 342 19.23 -5.46 -2.03
C PRO A 342 19.40 -6.87 -1.45
N ILE A 343 18.31 -7.65 -1.40
CA ILE A 343 18.40 -9.06 -1.04
C ILE A 343 19.18 -9.80 -2.14
N ASP A 344 20.33 -10.36 -1.78
CA ASP A 344 21.01 -11.37 -2.58
C ASP A 344 20.26 -12.69 -2.39
N TRP A 345 19.63 -13.17 -3.46
CA TRP A 345 18.82 -14.40 -3.44
C TRP A 345 19.65 -15.68 -3.35
N SER A 346 20.97 -15.62 -3.57
CA SER A 346 21.86 -16.78 -3.38
C SER A 346 22.15 -17.05 -1.89
N THR A 347 22.24 -16.00 -1.08
CA THR A 347 22.40 -16.08 0.39
C THR A 347 21.08 -15.87 1.15
N SER A 348 20.05 -15.36 0.49
CA SER A 348 18.79 -14.85 1.08
C SER A 348 19.04 -13.79 2.16
N LYS A 349 20.02 -12.90 1.95
CA LYS A 349 20.39 -11.83 2.90
C LYS A 349 20.47 -10.45 2.24
N GLY A 350 20.08 -9.41 2.98
CA GLY A 350 20.16 -8.01 2.58
C GLY A 350 19.60 -7.06 3.65
N SER A 351 19.65 -5.76 3.35
CA SER A 351 19.04 -4.69 4.15
C SER A 351 18.21 -3.79 3.24
N PRO A 352 17.08 -4.28 2.69
CA PRO A 352 16.30 -3.59 1.67
C PRO A 352 15.46 -2.41 2.20
N TYR A 353 15.33 -2.23 3.52
CA TYR A 353 14.53 -1.18 4.14
C TYR A 353 15.38 -0.18 4.91
N GLN A 354 15.03 1.10 4.85
CA GLN A 354 15.67 2.15 5.66
C GLN A 354 15.16 2.13 7.11
N TYR A 355 13.88 1.86 7.29
CA TYR A 355 13.18 1.81 8.57
C TYR A 355 11.92 0.94 8.45
N TYR A 356 11.34 0.58 9.59
CA TYR A 356 10.05 -0.13 9.66
C TYR A 356 8.94 0.77 10.21
N VAL A 357 7.71 0.52 9.77
CA VAL A 357 6.50 1.22 10.19
C VAL A 357 5.63 0.22 10.95
N PHE A 358 5.33 0.50 12.22
CA PHE A 358 4.54 -0.39 13.08
C PHE A 358 3.18 0.21 13.37
N GLY A 359 2.17 -0.64 13.41
CA GLY A 359 0.81 -0.25 13.78
C GLY A 359 0.01 -1.44 14.27
N ALA A 360 -1.12 -1.15 14.90
CA ALA A 360 -2.05 -2.16 15.39
C ALA A 360 -3.48 -1.62 15.23
N ALA A 361 -4.42 -2.53 14.98
CA ALA A 361 -5.83 -2.21 14.85
C ALA A 361 -6.70 -3.23 15.59
N VAL A 362 -7.76 -2.72 16.23
CA VAL A 362 -8.83 -3.51 16.86
C VAL A 362 -10.10 -3.18 16.10
N SER A 363 -10.85 -4.20 15.68
CA SER A 363 -12.13 -4.04 14.97
C SER A 363 -13.20 -4.93 15.57
N GLU A 364 -14.42 -4.41 15.60
CA GLU A 364 -15.62 -5.02 16.15
C GLU A 364 -16.70 -5.07 15.06
N VAL A 365 -17.36 -6.21 14.90
CA VAL A 365 -18.36 -6.44 13.84
C VAL A 365 -19.59 -7.14 14.38
N GLU A 366 -20.72 -6.87 13.73
CA GLU A 366 -21.96 -7.63 13.85
C GLU A 366 -22.21 -8.35 12.52
N ILE A 367 -22.61 -9.63 12.55
CA ILE A 367 -22.99 -10.39 11.36
C ILE A 367 -24.44 -10.86 11.47
N ASP A 368 -25.18 -10.74 10.38
CA ASP A 368 -26.47 -11.40 10.20
C ASP A 368 -26.21 -12.82 9.68
N CYS A 369 -26.46 -13.82 10.52
CA CYS A 369 -26.23 -15.23 10.19
C CYS A 369 -27.21 -15.77 9.12
N LEU A 370 -28.35 -15.11 8.89
CA LEU A 370 -29.38 -15.54 7.94
C LEU A 370 -29.14 -15.00 6.52
N THR A 371 -28.47 -13.84 6.38
CA THR A 371 -28.14 -13.22 5.09
C THR A 371 -26.65 -13.19 4.76
N GLY A 372 -25.79 -13.33 5.77
CA GLY A 372 -24.34 -13.14 5.67
C GLY A 372 -23.90 -11.68 5.62
N HIS A 373 -24.83 -10.72 5.67
CA HIS A 373 -24.50 -9.30 5.77
C HIS A 373 -23.72 -9.02 7.06
N HIS A 374 -22.86 -7.99 7.06
CA HIS A 374 -22.14 -7.57 8.26
C HIS A 374 -22.05 -6.05 8.35
N GLN A 375 -21.92 -5.55 9.58
CA GLN A 375 -21.62 -4.15 9.88
C GLN A 375 -20.34 -4.09 10.71
N VAL A 376 -19.40 -3.23 10.32
CA VAL A 376 -18.29 -2.86 11.20
C VAL A 376 -18.81 -1.84 12.22
N LEU A 377 -18.86 -2.23 13.49
CA LEU A 377 -19.37 -1.41 14.58
C LEU A 377 -18.35 -0.35 14.99
N ARG A 378 -17.11 -0.78 15.22
CA ARG A 378 -15.99 0.11 15.54
C ARG A 378 -14.66 -0.41 15.02
N THR A 379 -13.79 0.51 14.62
CA THR A 379 -12.37 0.25 14.45
C THR A 379 -11.56 1.31 15.21
N ASP A 380 -10.53 0.86 15.91
CA ASP A 380 -9.50 1.70 16.52
C ASP A 380 -8.13 1.35 15.90
N VAL A 381 -7.36 2.35 15.45
CA VAL A 381 -6.03 2.17 14.83
C VAL A 381 -5.00 3.03 15.54
N VAL A 382 -3.85 2.44 15.91
CA VAL A 382 -2.65 3.19 16.30
C VAL A 382 -1.55 2.95 15.28
N MET A 383 -0.95 4.03 14.77
CA MET A 383 0.09 3.98 13.74
C MET A 383 1.34 4.79 14.13
N ASP A 384 2.52 4.20 13.95
CA ASP A 384 3.80 4.91 14.08
C ASP A 384 4.19 5.65 12.79
N ALA A 385 3.80 6.92 12.70
CA ALA A 385 4.19 7.85 11.63
C ALA A 385 5.53 8.55 11.87
N GLY A 386 6.28 8.18 12.91
CA GLY A 386 7.39 8.97 13.42
C GLY A 386 6.95 10.38 13.85
N VAL A 387 7.78 11.39 13.61
CA VAL A 387 7.36 12.79 13.67
C VAL A 387 6.66 13.14 12.35
N SER A 388 5.33 13.02 12.34
CA SER A 388 4.48 13.33 11.17
C SER A 388 4.72 14.76 10.65
N ILE A 389 4.91 14.89 9.34
CA ILE A 389 5.11 16.18 8.64
C ILE A 389 3.77 16.90 8.46
N ASN A 390 2.70 16.17 8.14
CA ASN A 390 1.35 16.70 8.12
C ASN A 390 0.36 15.66 8.68
N PRO A 391 0.02 15.74 9.97
CA PRO A 391 -0.84 14.75 10.62
C PRO A 391 -2.22 14.58 10.00
N ALA A 392 -2.80 15.65 9.45
CA ALA A 392 -4.11 15.56 8.78
C ALA A 392 -4.03 14.74 7.48
N ILE A 393 -2.91 14.83 6.74
CA ILE A 393 -2.65 14.00 5.57
C ILE A 393 -2.36 12.56 5.99
N ASP A 394 -1.54 12.36 7.02
CA ASP A 394 -1.16 11.02 7.49
C ASP A 394 -2.36 10.23 8.05
N VAL A 395 -3.25 10.88 8.82
CA VAL A 395 -4.53 10.29 9.26
C VAL A 395 -5.39 9.92 8.06
N GLY A 396 -5.59 10.81 7.09
CA GLY A 396 -6.36 10.49 5.88
C GLY A 396 -5.72 9.39 5.01
N GLN A 397 -4.39 9.23 5.02
CA GLN A 397 -3.72 8.09 4.41
C GLN A 397 -4.01 6.79 5.15
N ILE A 398 -4.02 6.81 6.49
CA ILE A 398 -4.36 5.66 7.34
C ILE A 398 -5.80 5.21 7.13
N GLU A 399 -6.76 6.12 7.23
CA GLU A 399 -8.18 5.86 6.99
C GLU A 399 -8.39 5.27 5.59
N GLY A 400 -7.85 5.92 4.55
CA GLY A 400 -8.00 5.48 3.17
C GLY A 400 -7.27 4.15 2.85
N ALA A 401 -6.14 3.85 3.51
CA ALA A 401 -5.46 2.56 3.37
C ALA A 401 -6.28 1.45 4.03
N PHE A 402 -6.72 1.68 5.26
CA PHE A 402 -7.47 0.72 6.04
C PHE A 402 -8.79 0.36 5.35
N ILE A 403 -9.57 1.35 4.87
CA ILE A 403 -10.80 1.08 4.13
C ILE A 403 -10.54 0.33 2.80
N GLN A 404 -9.45 0.64 2.08
CA GLN A 404 -9.05 -0.14 0.89
C GLN A 404 -8.66 -1.59 1.23
N GLY A 405 -8.12 -1.84 2.43
CA GLY A 405 -7.85 -3.18 2.93
C GLY A 405 -9.11 -3.92 3.33
N TYR A 406 -10.08 -3.23 3.93
CA TYR A 406 -11.39 -3.78 4.27
C TYR A 406 -12.14 -4.20 3.01
N GLY A 407 -12.09 -3.39 1.95
CA GLY A 407 -12.58 -3.75 0.62
C GLY A 407 -11.98 -5.07 0.13
N LEU A 408 -10.64 -5.14 0.00
CA LEU A 408 -9.89 -6.36 -0.37
C LEU A 408 -10.32 -7.60 0.42
N TYR A 409 -10.47 -7.46 1.75
CA TYR A 409 -10.69 -8.62 2.61
C TYR A 409 -12.15 -9.05 2.73
N CYS A 410 -13.13 -8.18 2.45
CA CYS A 410 -14.54 -8.43 2.82
C CYS A 410 -15.57 -8.14 1.73
N LEU A 411 -15.30 -7.24 0.77
CA LEU A 411 -16.32 -6.69 -0.14
C LEU A 411 -15.97 -6.80 -1.63
N GLU A 412 -14.72 -6.50 -1.98
CA GLU A 412 -14.27 -6.36 -3.35
C GLU A 412 -13.94 -7.72 -3.97
N GLU A 413 -14.78 -8.17 -4.90
CA GLU A 413 -14.59 -9.44 -5.61
C GLU A 413 -14.49 -9.23 -7.12
N LEU A 414 -13.44 -9.79 -7.74
CA LEU A 414 -13.32 -9.93 -9.18
C LEU A 414 -13.82 -11.31 -9.60
N GLN A 415 -14.82 -11.35 -10.50
CA GLN A 415 -15.36 -12.59 -11.05
C GLN A 415 -15.08 -12.70 -12.55
N PHE A 416 -14.82 -13.92 -12.99
CA PHE A 416 -14.54 -14.30 -14.38
C PHE A 416 -15.44 -15.48 -14.74
N ASP A 417 -15.87 -15.55 -16.01
CA ASP A 417 -16.57 -16.74 -16.52
C ASP A 417 -15.59 -17.87 -16.88
N GLU A 418 -16.13 -19.03 -17.27
CA GLU A 418 -15.34 -20.22 -17.66
C GLU A 418 -14.40 -19.98 -18.85
N SER A 419 -14.60 -18.91 -19.63
CA SER A 419 -13.73 -18.52 -20.75
C SER A 419 -12.62 -17.54 -20.34
N GLY A 420 -12.61 -17.10 -19.08
CA GLY A 420 -11.67 -16.12 -18.54
C GLY A 420 -12.06 -14.66 -18.81
N VAL A 421 -13.31 -14.39 -19.20
CA VAL A 421 -13.81 -13.01 -19.39
C VAL A 421 -14.29 -12.46 -18.05
N MET A 422 -13.78 -11.29 -17.67
CA MET A 422 -14.19 -10.61 -16.43
C MET A 422 -15.63 -10.12 -16.53
N THR A 423 -16.46 -10.48 -15.55
CA THR A 423 -17.88 -10.12 -15.47
C THR A 423 -18.12 -8.88 -14.58
N THR A 424 -17.26 -8.69 -13.58
CA THR A 424 -17.28 -7.55 -12.64
C THR A 424 -16.61 -6.30 -13.21
N VAL A 425 -17.23 -5.69 -14.22
CA VAL A 425 -16.62 -4.61 -15.05
C VAL A 425 -17.17 -3.19 -14.83
N GLY A 426 -17.54 -2.84 -13.59
CA GLY A 426 -17.93 -1.48 -13.21
C GLY A 426 -18.65 -1.40 -11.86
N PRO A 427 -19.01 -0.21 -11.36
CA PRO A 427 -19.61 -0.03 -10.02
C PRO A 427 -20.97 -0.73 -9.82
N ALA A 428 -21.63 -1.13 -10.90
CA ALA A 428 -22.84 -1.93 -10.83
C ALA A 428 -22.57 -3.35 -10.30
N THR A 429 -21.44 -3.95 -10.66
CA THR A 429 -21.08 -5.36 -10.39
C THR A 429 -19.87 -5.53 -9.46
N TYR A 430 -18.93 -4.57 -9.46
CA TYR A 430 -17.79 -4.51 -8.56
C TYR A 430 -18.06 -3.49 -7.44
N LYS A 431 -17.91 -3.89 -6.17
CA LYS A 431 -18.30 -3.09 -5.01
C LYS A 431 -17.11 -2.70 -4.15
N ILE A 432 -16.61 -1.49 -4.38
CA ILE A 432 -15.73 -0.80 -3.42
C ILE A 432 -16.51 -0.46 -2.13
N PRO A 433 -15.83 -0.28 -0.99
CA PRO A 433 -16.47 0.19 0.24
C PRO A 433 -17.23 1.51 0.05
N LEU A 434 -18.46 1.55 0.56
CA LEU A 434 -19.36 2.70 0.58
C LEU A 434 -19.52 3.26 2.00
N VAL A 435 -20.23 4.38 2.13
CA VAL A 435 -20.41 5.12 3.40
C VAL A 435 -21.18 4.36 4.48
N ASP A 436 -21.96 3.35 4.10
CA ASP A 436 -22.67 2.42 4.99
C ASP A 436 -21.77 1.25 5.46
N ASN A 437 -20.70 0.94 4.72
CA ASN A 437 -19.80 -0.16 5.05
C ASN A 437 -18.68 0.23 6.03
N ILE A 438 -18.30 1.51 6.11
CA ILE A 438 -17.22 1.98 7.00
C ILE A 438 -17.56 1.75 8.48
N PRO A 439 -16.57 1.69 9.40
CA PRO A 439 -16.83 1.56 10.83
C PRO A 439 -17.69 2.70 11.36
N ARG A 440 -18.76 2.39 12.12
CA ARG A 440 -19.67 3.41 12.67
C ARG A 440 -18.97 4.36 13.65
N GLU A 441 -18.01 3.84 14.41
CA GLU A 441 -17.00 4.65 15.10
C GLU A 441 -15.61 4.26 14.56
N PHE A 442 -14.87 5.22 14.01
CA PHE A 442 -13.54 4.99 13.45
C PHE A 442 -12.53 5.95 14.11
N ASN A 443 -11.66 5.42 14.96
CA ASN A 443 -10.66 6.19 15.69
C ASN A 443 -9.26 5.91 15.14
N VAL A 444 -8.49 6.98 14.84
CA VAL A 444 -7.11 6.88 14.36
C VAL A 444 -6.20 7.72 15.25
N SER A 445 -5.23 7.06 15.88
CA SER A 445 -4.21 7.63 16.77
C SER A 445 -2.83 7.53 16.12
N LEU A 446 -2.08 8.64 16.10
CA LEU A 446 -0.65 8.60 15.78
C LEU A 446 0.17 8.34 17.06
N LEU A 447 1.11 7.40 17.02
CA LEU A 447 1.98 7.11 18.15
C LEU A 447 2.82 8.33 18.51
N LYS A 448 2.73 8.80 19.75
CA LYS A 448 3.54 9.93 20.25
C LYS A 448 4.97 9.47 20.54
N ASN A 449 5.95 10.38 20.48
CA ASN A 449 7.34 10.12 20.88
C ASN A 449 7.97 8.90 20.15
N SER A 450 7.87 8.83 18.82
CA SER A 450 8.41 7.74 17.99
C SER A 450 9.36 8.22 16.88
N SER A 451 10.14 9.26 17.17
CA SER A 451 11.12 9.87 16.26
C SER A 451 11.93 8.84 15.45
N ASN A 452 12.12 9.10 14.16
CA ASN A 452 12.90 8.31 13.22
C ASN A 452 14.17 9.08 12.74
N PRO A 453 15.23 9.18 13.57
CA PRO A 453 16.43 9.95 13.22
C PRO A 453 17.05 9.51 11.89
N GLY A 454 17.47 10.48 11.08
CA GLY A 454 18.06 10.23 9.76
C GLY A 454 17.07 10.22 8.59
N ASN A 455 15.76 10.28 8.85
CA ASN A 455 14.75 10.61 7.83
C ASN A 455 14.32 12.10 7.89
N VAL A 456 13.69 12.59 6.81
CA VAL A 456 13.18 13.96 6.70
C VAL A 456 12.26 14.28 7.88
N ALA A 457 12.60 15.33 8.63
CA ALA A 457 11.89 15.75 9.85
C ALA A 457 11.67 14.63 10.91
N SER A 458 12.44 13.53 10.85
CA SER A 458 12.23 12.32 11.65
C SER A 458 10.87 11.61 11.46
N SER A 459 10.28 11.75 10.27
CA SER A 459 9.00 11.13 9.86
C SER A 459 9.12 9.66 9.40
N LYS A 460 7.97 9.02 9.15
CA LYS A 460 7.84 7.71 8.49
C LYS A 460 6.68 7.74 7.47
N GLY A 461 6.84 7.09 6.33
CA GLY A 461 5.81 7.00 5.30
C GLY A 461 4.67 6.04 5.67
N VAL A 462 3.48 6.57 5.97
CA VAL A 462 2.27 5.78 6.32
C VAL A 462 1.39 5.39 5.12
N GLY A 463 1.90 5.54 3.89
CA GLY A 463 1.11 5.35 2.66
C GLY A 463 0.50 3.96 2.53
N GLU A 464 1.27 2.90 2.75
CA GLU A 464 0.86 1.51 2.48
C GLU A 464 0.64 0.65 3.74
N ALA A 465 1.41 0.92 4.80
CA ALA A 465 1.41 0.13 6.04
C ALA A 465 0.04 -0.08 6.73
N PRO A 466 -0.95 0.84 6.65
CA PRO A 466 -2.23 0.64 7.32
C PRO A 466 -3.22 -0.27 6.57
N LEU A 467 -2.97 -0.61 5.29
CA LEU A 467 -3.89 -1.45 4.50
C LEU A 467 -3.99 -2.89 5.06
N PRO A 468 -2.87 -3.58 5.36
CA PRO A 468 -2.94 -4.90 5.99
C PRO A 468 -3.69 -4.94 7.32
N LEU A 469 -3.75 -3.84 8.10
CA LEU A 469 -4.41 -3.79 9.41
C LEU A 469 -5.93 -4.06 9.35
N ALA A 470 -6.55 -3.91 8.18
CA ALA A 470 -7.93 -4.28 7.95
C ALA A 470 -8.21 -5.79 8.09
N VAL A 471 -7.16 -6.63 8.20
CA VAL A 471 -7.27 -8.04 8.62
C VAL A 471 -7.98 -8.19 9.97
N SER A 472 -7.96 -7.14 10.81
CA SER A 472 -8.74 -7.08 12.05
C SER A 472 -10.24 -7.29 11.81
N ILE A 473 -10.82 -6.72 10.74
CA ILE A 473 -12.23 -6.90 10.37
C ILE A 473 -12.48 -8.34 9.89
N PHE A 474 -11.65 -8.85 8.98
CA PHE A 474 -11.75 -10.24 8.50
C PHE A 474 -11.75 -11.25 9.65
N MET A 475 -10.86 -11.07 10.63
CA MET A 475 -10.75 -11.96 11.79
C MET A 475 -11.90 -11.77 12.79
N ALA A 476 -12.42 -10.55 12.94
CA ALA A 476 -13.63 -10.31 13.73
C ALA A 476 -14.85 -11.03 13.12
N ILE A 477 -15.00 -10.98 11.78
CA ILE A 477 -16.04 -11.72 11.05
C ILE A 477 -15.83 -13.24 11.22
N LYS A 478 -14.60 -13.76 11.06
CA LYS A 478 -14.29 -15.18 11.26
C LYS A 478 -14.65 -15.64 12.69
N SER A 479 -14.37 -14.82 13.69
CA SER A 479 -14.73 -15.07 15.10
C SER A 479 -16.25 -15.08 15.32
N ALA A 480 -16.99 -14.14 14.74
CA ALA A 480 -18.45 -14.11 14.79
C ALA A 480 -19.08 -15.36 14.13
N VAL A 481 -18.54 -15.80 12.99
CA VAL A 481 -18.95 -17.05 12.33
C VAL A 481 -18.63 -18.28 13.19
N ARG A 482 -17.46 -18.36 13.84
CA ARG A 482 -17.14 -19.43 14.82
C ARG A 482 -18.19 -19.50 15.93
N SER A 483 -18.57 -18.35 16.49
CA SER A 483 -19.61 -18.25 17.52
C SER A 483 -20.98 -18.77 17.02
N ALA A 484 -21.39 -18.37 15.81
CA ALA A 484 -22.65 -18.82 15.18
C ALA A 484 -22.67 -20.34 14.93
N ARG A 485 -21.55 -20.91 14.46
CA ARG A 485 -21.39 -22.36 14.23
C ARG A 485 -21.47 -23.14 15.54
N LYS A 486 -20.77 -22.66 16.59
CA LYS A 486 -20.81 -23.23 17.95
C LYS A 486 -22.23 -23.23 18.52
N ALA A 487 -22.96 -22.11 18.41
CA ALA A 487 -24.36 -22.00 18.83
C ALA A 487 -25.29 -22.95 18.05
N SER A 488 -24.95 -23.26 16.80
CA SER A 488 -25.67 -24.21 15.93
C SER A 488 -25.20 -25.67 16.07
N GLY A 489 -24.32 -25.98 17.04
CA GLY A 489 -23.81 -27.33 17.26
C GLY A 489 -22.90 -27.87 16.14
N LYS A 490 -22.26 -26.98 15.37
CA LYS A 490 -21.34 -27.32 14.28
C LYS A 490 -19.89 -27.16 14.73
N ASP A 491 -18.98 -27.84 14.02
CA ASP A 491 -17.52 -27.71 14.21
C ASP A 491 -17.07 -26.25 14.04
N GLU A 492 -16.30 -25.71 14.99
CA GLU A 492 -15.74 -24.35 14.94
C GLU A 492 -14.64 -24.20 13.87
N SER A 493 -14.15 -25.31 13.31
CA SER A 493 -13.26 -25.35 12.15
C SER A 493 -14.03 -25.21 10.83
N PHE A 494 -13.55 -24.33 9.95
CA PHE A 494 -14.05 -24.15 8.58
C PHE A 494 -13.02 -23.39 7.72
N THR A 495 -13.04 -23.64 6.41
CA THR A 495 -12.27 -22.85 5.43
C THR A 495 -12.90 -21.48 5.28
N PHE A 496 -12.08 -20.42 5.33
CA PHE A 496 -12.55 -19.04 5.18
C PHE A 496 -11.56 -18.25 4.34
N SER A 497 -11.96 -17.89 3.12
CA SER A 497 -11.15 -17.23 2.10
C SER A 497 -11.50 -15.75 1.97
N SER A 498 -10.58 -14.98 1.40
CA SER A 498 -10.76 -13.55 1.13
C SER A 498 -11.14 -13.33 -0.35
N PRO A 499 -12.09 -12.44 -0.69
CA PRO A 499 -12.89 -11.62 0.22
C PRO A 499 -13.96 -12.44 0.96
N CYS A 500 -14.19 -12.19 2.26
CA CYS A 500 -15.29 -12.79 3.02
C CYS A 500 -16.64 -12.12 2.71
N THR A 501 -17.09 -12.28 1.46
CA THR A 501 -18.38 -11.76 0.97
C THR A 501 -19.57 -12.30 1.77
N PRO A 502 -20.75 -11.63 1.70
CA PRO A 502 -21.95 -12.12 2.37
C PRO A 502 -22.30 -13.57 2.05
N GLU A 503 -22.09 -14.02 0.81
CA GLU A 503 -22.21 -15.44 0.44
C GLU A 503 -21.30 -16.35 1.29
N ARG A 504 -20.00 -16.05 1.35
CA ARG A 504 -19.04 -16.85 2.12
C ARG A 504 -19.32 -16.81 3.62
N ILE A 505 -19.75 -15.68 4.17
CA ILE A 505 -20.18 -15.55 5.58
C ILE A 505 -21.41 -16.43 5.81
N ARG A 506 -22.46 -16.27 5.00
CA ARG A 506 -23.72 -17.00 5.12
C ARG A 506 -23.51 -18.50 5.11
N MET A 507 -22.79 -19.00 4.10
CA MET A 507 -22.51 -20.42 3.92
C MET A 507 -21.63 -20.98 5.04
N SER A 508 -20.74 -20.16 5.62
CA SER A 508 -19.90 -20.59 6.74
C SER A 508 -20.66 -20.72 8.07
N CYS A 509 -21.76 -20.00 8.29
CA CYS A 509 -22.58 -20.14 9.51
C CYS A 509 -23.18 -21.56 9.69
N ALA A 510 -23.44 -22.26 8.58
CA ALA A 510 -23.80 -23.69 8.53
C ALA A 510 -24.97 -24.13 9.45
N ASP A 511 -26.07 -23.38 9.46
CA ASP A 511 -27.28 -23.73 10.22
C ASP A 511 -28.15 -24.81 9.52
N GLN A 512 -29.33 -25.06 10.09
CA GLN A 512 -30.32 -26.03 9.60
C GLN A 512 -30.90 -25.74 8.20
N PHE A 513 -30.73 -24.52 7.67
CA PHE A 513 -31.20 -24.14 6.34
C PHE A 513 -30.15 -24.40 5.25
N ILE A 514 -28.88 -24.58 5.64
CA ILE A 514 -27.81 -25.01 4.73
C ILE A 514 -27.77 -26.54 4.75
N ALA A 515 -28.21 -27.14 3.64
CA ALA A 515 -27.99 -28.56 3.42
C ALA A 515 -26.48 -28.85 3.39
N THR A 516 -26.03 -29.75 4.26
CA THR A 516 -24.69 -30.33 4.16
C THR A 516 -24.64 -31.20 2.90
N ALA A 517 -24.00 -30.68 1.85
CA ALA A 517 -23.64 -31.41 0.64
C ALA A 517 -22.50 -32.41 0.92
#